data_AF-A0A820DC82-F1
#
_entry.id   AF-A0A820DC82-F1
#
_cell.length_a   1.000
_cell.length_b   1.000
_cell.length_c   1.000
_cell.angle_alpha   90.00
_cell.angle_beta   90.00
_cell.angle_gamma   90.00
#
_symmetry.space_group_name_H-M   'P 1'
#
loop_
_entity.id
_entity.type
_entity.pdbx_description
1 polymer ?
#
loop_
_entity_poly.entity_id
_entity_poly.type
_entity_poly.pdbx_seq_one_letter_code
_entity_poly.pdbx_strand_id
1 'polypeptide(L)'
;MILKECQVSNNLENKLNVMQKINNFLINLGALDMTWFVEHRNINNLDVSLFEKIEKTDIYKVSNIEEAEKQVKNSCPHYVLEAIIELLKIIKDVKITNPSDPIEMIKLRAELIMAIGKSFKYFKDQIKYNSLKKFQEDCVIPFKDITKHIESFETFYNKSEKIDFYFLYNRKLKEIDVDRALELFQEKNGNFSQIEIIKNAFLEYEKLFQNYFSDVITKKISIQEIIKKTIAQANQWDFQRKYIPTIIAGLSIILSLRVSDFIEKNPEGEYILKANNNTEYLLQPHCIQILGVLIILDINESTNSIPHNHFAEILTGQGKSWALALLAGFFSLTGYQVTVACYSDYLSQRDKNDFKNNLDPFHFTNNIEYKTFSSMCEDKLSSKNKTLRGLVSNIVSGKELFPAYSQESEKQKSILLIDEVDVFFSDKFGIMLYPAAIVYNEYLAEIQKDIWKNLMTGNLDKTKLKNLVNERIAKSISQDNMPLYLKKSDILENHLEKMINTAIQIYK
;
A
#
# COMPACT_ATOMS: atom_id res chain seq x y z
N MET A 1 13.50 17.57 33.64
CA MET A 1 13.68 18.77 32.78
C MET A 1 12.33 19.28 32.30
N ILE A 2 11.62 18.55 31.43
CA ILE A 2 10.33 18.96 30.87
C ILE A 2 9.30 19.32 31.95
N LEU A 3 9.20 18.53 33.02
CA LEU A 3 8.31 18.84 34.16
C LEU A 3 8.62 20.20 34.82
N LYS A 4 9.88 20.62 34.87
CA LYS A 4 10.27 21.95 35.39
C LYS A 4 9.88 23.06 34.41
N GLU A 5 9.99 22.81 33.12
CA GLU A 5 9.57 23.76 32.07
C GLU A 5 8.04 23.90 32.02
N CYS A 6 7.29 22.80 32.24
CA CYS A 6 5.84 22.81 32.36
C CYS A 6 5.31 23.65 33.52
N GLN A 7 6.11 23.89 34.58
CA GLN A 7 5.69 24.77 35.69
C GLN A 7 5.48 26.22 35.25
N VAL A 8 6.12 26.64 34.14
CA VAL A 8 6.02 28.00 33.58
C VAL A 8 4.71 28.24 32.81
N SER A 9 4.01 27.18 32.39
CA SER A 9 2.73 27.31 31.67
C SER A 9 1.58 27.58 32.65
N ASN A 10 0.73 28.58 32.38
CA ASN A 10 -0.49 28.82 33.16
C ASN A 10 -1.70 28.02 32.64
N ASN A 11 -1.56 27.30 31.52
CA ASN A 11 -2.64 26.55 30.89
C ASN A 11 -2.65 25.10 31.39
N LEU A 12 -3.74 24.72 32.08
CA LEU A 12 -3.94 23.39 32.65
C LEU A 12 -4.03 22.28 31.59
N GLU A 13 -4.66 22.57 30.45
CA GLU A 13 -4.83 21.63 29.34
C GLU A 13 -3.49 21.26 28.71
N ASN A 14 -2.62 22.25 28.49
CA ASN A 14 -1.26 22.02 27.99
C ASN A 14 -0.44 21.17 28.97
N LYS A 15 -0.55 21.43 30.28
CA LYS A 15 0.11 20.62 31.31
C LYS A 15 -0.37 19.16 31.26
N LEU A 16 -1.67 18.96 31.18
CA LEU A 16 -2.28 17.63 31.19
C LEU A 16 -1.88 16.81 29.95
N ASN A 17 -1.87 17.43 28.76
CA ASN A 17 -1.40 16.82 27.52
C ASN A 17 0.08 16.39 27.61
N VAL A 18 0.96 17.25 28.12
CA VAL A 18 2.39 16.92 28.29
C VAL A 18 2.57 15.77 29.28
N MET A 19 1.85 15.77 30.40
CA MET A 19 1.89 14.69 31.39
C MET A 19 1.44 13.36 30.80
N GLN A 20 0.35 13.36 30.01
CA GLN A 20 -0.11 12.15 29.31
C GLN A 20 0.96 11.59 28.37
N LYS A 21 1.63 12.44 27.60
CA LYS A 21 2.71 12.02 26.69
C LYS A 21 3.92 11.45 27.43
N ILE A 22 4.33 12.07 28.53
CA ILE A 22 5.40 11.54 29.39
C ILE A 22 4.99 10.18 29.98
N ASN A 23 3.76 10.06 30.48
CA ASN A 23 3.26 8.81 31.04
C ASN A 23 3.26 7.69 29.99
N ASN A 24 2.78 7.96 28.77
CA ASN A 24 2.80 7.01 27.67
C ASN A 24 4.23 6.60 27.28
N PHE A 25 5.17 7.53 27.28
CA PHE A 25 6.58 7.21 27.07
C PHE A 25 7.14 6.27 28.16
N LEU A 26 6.85 6.53 29.43
CA LEU A 26 7.29 5.68 30.53
C LEU A 26 6.68 4.27 30.46
N ILE A 27 5.40 4.16 30.09
CA ILE A 27 4.73 2.88 29.84
C ILE A 27 5.46 2.12 28.72
N ASN A 28 5.73 2.78 27.59
CA ASN A 28 6.42 2.16 26.46
C ASN A 28 7.87 1.78 26.81
N LEU A 29 8.57 2.59 27.61
CA LEU A 29 9.92 2.28 28.08
C LEU A 29 9.93 1.07 29.01
N GLY A 30 8.95 0.96 29.91
CA GLY A 30 8.81 -0.18 30.81
C GLY A 30 8.45 -1.49 30.11
N ALA A 31 7.86 -1.42 28.92
CA ALA A 31 7.53 -2.57 28.08
C ALA A 31 8.68 -3.00 27.15
N LEU A 32 9.82 -2.30 27.17
CA LEU A 32 10.92 -2.54 26.24
C LEU A 32 11.74 -3.78 26.64
N ASP A 33 12.04 -4.63 25.65
CA ASP A 33 12.92 -5.78 25.83
C ASP A 33 14.38 -5.33 25.93
N MET A 34 14.92 -5.38 27.15
CA MET A 34 16.30 -5.01 27.48
C MET A 34 17.26 -6.21 27.38
N THR A 35 16.93 -7.23 26.60
CA THR A 35 17.85 -8.34 26.34
C THR A 35 19.12 -7.82 25.65
N TRP A 36 20.28 -8.21 26.19
CA TRP A 36 21.58 -7.84 25.65
C TRP A 36 22.03 -8.84 24.58
N PHE A 37 22.26 -8.32 23.38
CA PHE A 37 22.80 -9.09 22.26
C PHE A 37 24.18 -8.58 21.83
N VAL A 38 25.01 -9.49 21.33
CA VAL A 38 26.37 -9.23 20.84
C VAL A 38 26.63 -9.95 19.52
N GLU A 39 27.47 -9.36 18.68
CA GLU A 39 27.86 -9.95 17.39
C GLU A 39 29.01 -10.96 17.58
N HIS A 40 29.04 -12.03 16.77
CA HIS A 40 30.05 -13.08 16.83
C HIS A 40 31.50 -12.56 16.87
N ARG A 41 31.81 -11.58 16.02
CA ARG A 41 33.14 -10.95 15.92
C ARG A 41 33.63 -10.33 17.22
N ASN A 42 32.72 -9.94 18.11
CA ASN A 42 33.05 -9.29 19.37
C ASN A 42 33.24 -10.29 20.52
N ILE A 43 32.93 -11.58 20.32
CA ILE A 43 33.04 -12.63 21.33
C ILE A 43 34.15 -13.66 21.07
N ASN A 44 34.92 -13.51 19.97
CA ASN A 44 35.94 -14.49 19.55
C ASN A 44 37.03 -14.82 20.59
N ASN A 45 37.25 -13.94 21.58
CA ASN A 45 38.24 -14.12 22.65
C ASN A 45 37.59 -14.25 24.05
N LEU A 46 36.28 -14.49 24.12
CA LEU A 46 35.50 -14.54 25.37
C LEU A 46 35.02 -15.95 25.68
N ASP A 47 34.60 -16.17 26.92
CA ASP A 47 34.00 -17.44 27.34
C ASP A 47 32.65 -17.67 26.66
N VAL A 48 32.61 -18.63 25.73
CA VAL A 48 31.43 -18.97 24.91
C VAL A 48 30.25 -19.45 25.77
N SER A 49 30.49 -19.95 26.99
CA SER A 49 29.42 -20.41 27.90
C SER A 49 28.51 -19.28 28.39
N LEU A 50 28.94 -18.02 28.25
CA LEU A 50 28.17 -16.83 28.62
C LEU A 50 27.18 -16.38 27.55
N PHE A 51 27.20 -17.03 26.37
CA PHE A 51 26.49 -16.58 25.18
C PHE A 51 25.65 -17.70 24.56
N GLU A 52 24.37 -17.42 24.33
CA GLU A 52 23.44 -18.30 23.65
C GLU A 52 23.32 -17.88 22.18
N LYS A 53 23.70 -18.77 21.24
CA LYS A 53 23.60 -18.49 19.81
C LYS A 53 22.15 -18.45 19.37
N ILE A 54 21.76 -17.41 18.65
CA ILE A 54 20.45 -17.34 18.01
C ILE A 54 20.54 -18.09 16.67
N GLU A 55 19.65 -19.07 16.47
CA GLU A 55 19.61 -19.87 15.25
C GLU A 55 19.60 -18.99 14.00
N LYS A 56 20.43 -19.36 13.01
CA LYS A 56 20.53 -18.72 11.69
C LYS A 56 20.96 -17.25 11.69
N THR A 57 21.62 -16.78 12.75
CA THR A 57 22.23 -15.44 12.80
C THR A 57 23.66 -15.48 13.35
N ASP A 58 24.43 -14.41 13.11
CA ASP A 58 25.74 -14.16 13.75
C ASP A 58 25.61 -13.38 15.06
N ILE A 59 24.41 -13.38 15.65
CA ILE A 59 24.10 -12.68 16.90
C ILE A 59 23.94 -13.70 18.03
N TYR A 60 24.46 -13.33 19.19
CA TYR A 60 24.40 -14.11 20.41
C TYR A 60 23.69 -13.31 21.50
N LYS A 61 22.88 -13.99 22.28
CA LYS A 61 22.23 -13.46 23.48
C LYS A 61 23.17 -13.64 24.67
N VAL A 62 23.30 -12.62 25.51
CA VAL A 62 24.08 -12.72 26.75
C VAL A 62 23.24 -13.43 27.82
N SER A 63 23.72 -14.55 28.33
CA SER A 63 23.02 -15.37 29.32
C SER A 63 23.33 -14.95 30.77
N ASN A 64 24.55 -14.46 31.03
CA ASN A 64 24.96 -13.95 32.34
C ASN A 64 25.55 -12.54 32.22
N ILE A 65 24.74 -11.53 32.54
CA ILE A 65 25.07 -10.10 32.35
C ILE A 65 26.25 -9.69 33.25
N GLU A 66 26.25 -10.09 34.52
CA GLU A 66 27.27 -9.65 35.50
C GLU A 66 28.67 -10.16 35.15
N GLU A 67 28.76 -11.37 34.63
CA GLU A 67 30.02 -12.00 34.25
C GLU A 67 30.50 -11.51 32.87
N ALA A 68 29.57 -11.34 31.93
CA ALA A 68 29.87 -10.74 30.63
C ALA A 68 30.39 -9.31 30.78
N GLU A 69 29.78 -8.47 31.63
CA GLU A 69 30.21 -7.07 31.84
C GLU A 69 31.66 -6.99 32.36
N LYS A 70 32.06 -7.91 33.25
CA LYS A 70 33.43 -7.98 33.79
C LYS A 70 34.47 -8.33 32.73
N GLN A 71 34.13 -9.21 31.79
CA GLN A 71 35.03 -9.64 30.73
C GLN A 71 35.08 -8.65 29.56
N VAL A 72 33.99 -7.94 29.29
CA VAL A 72 33.79 -7.20 28.05
C VAL A 72 34.26 -5.74 28.12
N LYS A 73 34.38 -5.12 29.30
CA LYS A 73 34.86 -3.72 29.53
C LYS A 73 34.97 -2.86 28.26
N ASN A 74 33.86 -2.23 27.86
CA ASN A 74 33.72 -1.31 26.72
C ASN A 74 33.82 -1.90 25.30
N SER A 75 34.02 -3.22 25.14
CA SER A 75 34.25 -3.84 23.83
C SER A 75 32.96 -4.30 23.14
N CYS A 76 31.88 -4.57 23.89
CA CYS A 76 30.56 -4.84 23.35
C CYS A 76 29.52 -3.92 24.02
N PRO A 77 28.98 -2.91 23.32
CA PRO A 77 27.95 -2.06 23.88
C PRO A 77 26.59 -2.77 23.93
N HIS A 78 25.75 -2.33 24.86
CA HIS A 78 24.33 -2.72 24.87
C HIS A 78 23.56 -1.81 23.91
N TYR A 79 23.43 -2.20 22.65
CA TYR A 79 22.94 -1.33 21.58
C TYR A 79 21.54 -0.72 21.81
N VAL A 80 20.63 -1.44 22.47
CA VAL A 80 19.34 -0.89 22.91
C VAL A 80 19.52 0.26 23.92
N LEU A 81 20.35 0.07 24.94
CA LEU A 81 20.61 1.09 25.96
C LEU A 81 21.33 2.30 25.35
N GLU A 82 22.32 2.06 24.50
CA GLU A 82 23.02 3.11 23.76
C GLU A 82 22.07 3.92 22.88
N ALA A 83 21.16 3.25 22.17
CA ALA A 83 20.12 3.93 21.38
C ALA A 83 19.21 4.79 22.28
N ILE A 84 18.75 4.28 23.42
CA ILE A 84 17.93 5.03 24.37
C ILE A 84 18.70 6.25 24.91
N ILE A 85 19.96 6.09 25.29
CA ILE A 85 20.80 7.19 25.79
C ILE A 85 20.92 8.29 24.73
N GLU A 86 21.21 7.93 23.48
CA GLU A 86 21.29 8.89 22.38
C GLU A 86 19.94 9.59 22.11
N LEU A 87 18.83 8.85 22.14
CA LEU A 87 17.49 9.41 21.98
C LEU A 87 17.14 10.40 23.10
N LEU A 88 17.52 10.10 24.34
CA LEU A 88 17.36 11.01 25.48
C LEU A 88 18.23 12.27 25.34
N LYS A 89 19.44 12.16 24.77
CA LYS A 89 20.26 13.34 24.44
C LYS A 89 19.56 14.22 23.39
N ILE A 90 18.97 13.64 22.35
CA ILE A 90 18.23 14.40 21.33
C ILE A 90 17.07 15.18 21.97
N ILE A 91 16.30 14.55 22.87
CA ILE A 91 15.23 15.24 23.61
C ILE A 91 15.76 16.42 24.43
N LYS A 92 16.94 16.26 25.02
CA LYS A 92 17.58 17.31 25.82
C LYS A 92 18.04 18.49 24.95
N ASP A 93 18.62 18.18 23.79
CA ASP A 93 19.36 19.16 22.98
C ASP A 93 18.48 19.86 21.93
N VAL A 94 17.30 19.31 21.62
CA VAL A 94 16.37 19.90 20.64
C VAL A 94 15.95 21.32 21.00
N LYS A 95 15.97 22.22 19.99
CA LYS A 95 15.60 23.64 20.08
C LYS A 95 14.93 24.14 18.81
N ILE A 96 14.02 25.10 18.95
CA ILE A 96 13.48 25.91 17.85
C ILE A 96 14.41 27.10 17.65
N THR A 97 14.71 27.44 16.39
CA THR A 97 15.70 28.49 16.05
C THR A 97 15.27 29.88 16.52
N ASN A 98 13.97 30.18 16.49
CA ASN A 98 13.36 31.41 17.02
C ASN A 98 11.93 31.12 17.53
N PRO A 99 11.75 30.63 18.77
CA PRO A 99 10.42 30.27 19.27
C PRO A 99 9.54 31.51 19.40
N SER A 100 8.35 31.48 18.81
CA SER A 100 7.37 32.57 18.95
C SER A 100 6.73 32.60 20.34
N ASP A 101 6.67 31.45 21.02
CA ASP A 101 6.12 31.28 22.37
C ASP A 101 6.97 30.25 23.16
N PRO A 102 7.36 30.53 24.43
CA PRO A 102 7.98 29.56 25.32
C PRO A 102 7.26 28.20 25.42
N ILE A 103 5.95 28.14 25.18
CA ILE A 103 5.14 26.91 25.20
C ILE A 103 5.47 26.00 24.00
N GLU A 104 5.91 26.52 22.86
CA GLU A 104 6.25 25.70 21.69
C GLU A 104 7.39 24.72 21.99
N MET A 105 8.37 25.15 22.79
CA MET A 105 9.48 24.29 23.23
C MET A 105 9.01 23.10 24.06
N ILE A 106 7.99 23.32 24.91
CA ILE A 106 7.39 22.27 25.75
C ILE A 106 6.61 21.30 24.86
N LYS A 107 5.80 21.82 23.93
CA LYS A 107 5.03 21.01 22.98
C LYS A 107 5.95 20.15 22.10
N LEU A 108 7.02 20.75 21.57
CA LEU A 108 8.04 20.08 20.76
C LEU A 108 8.65 18.87 21.49
N ARG A 109 9.15 19.07 22.71
CA ARG A 109 9.77 18.00 23.49
C ARG A 109 8.76 16.93 23.91
N ALA A 110 7.53 17.31 24.21
CA ALA A 110 6.47 16.36 24.53
C ALA A 110 6.09 15.48 23.34
N GLU A 111 5.97 16.06 22.13
CA GLU A 111 5.74 15.28 20.91
C GLU A 111 6.92 14.38 20.57
N LEU A 112 8.16 14.89 20.67
CA LEU A 112 9.36 14.10 20.43
C LEU A 112 9.44 12.89 21.38
N ILE A 113 9.17 13.10 22.68
CA ILE A 113 9.08 12.01 23.66
C ILE A 113 8.02 10.98 23.27
N MET A 114 6.83 11.43 22.86
CA MET A 114 5.77 10.51 22.45
C MET A 114 6.18 9.70 21.22
N ALA A 115 6.76 10.36 20.21
CA ALA A 115 7.23 9.73 18.98
C ALA A 115 8.34 8.69 19.24
N ILE A 116 9.29 9.01 20.12
CA ILE A 116 10.32 8.06 20.56
C ILE A 116 9.67 6.89 21.31
N GLY A 117 8.75 7.16 22.23
CA GLY A 117 8.05 6.09 22.96
C GLY A 117 7.31 5.13 22.02
N LYS A 118 6.68 5.65 20.97
CA LYS A 118 6.00 4.82 19.95
C LYS A 118 6.96 3.93 19.16
N SER A 119 8.22 4.34 18.97
CA SER A 119 9.20 3.57 18.19
C SER A 119 9.78 2.37 18.96
N PHE A 120 9.69 2.35 20.29
CA PHE A 120 10.16 1.24 21.14
C PHE A 120 9.57 -0.12 20.79
N LYS A 121 8.35 -0.17 20.24
CA LYS A 121 7.73 -1.42 19.75
C LYS A 121 8.56 -2.13 18.67
N TYR A 122 9.44 -1.41 17.98
CA TYR A 122 10.31 -1.94 16.93
C TYR A 122 11.66 -2.46 17.46
N PHE A 123 12.04 -2.16 18.71
CA PHE A 123 13.36 -2.54 19.25
C PHE A 123 13.54 -4.06 19.36
N LYS A 124 12.45 -4.80 19.49
CA LYS A 124 12.43 -6.27 19.45
C LYS A 124 13.01 -6.88 18.17
N ASP A 125 13.02 -6.14 17.06
CA ASP A 125 13.53 -6.64 15.78
C ASP A 125 15.08 -6.55 15.70
N GLN A 126 15.79 -6.22 16.78
CA GLN A 126 17.27 -6.13 16.79
C GLN A 126 17.97 -7.42 16.33
N ILE A 127 17.37 -8.59 16.59
CA ILE A 127 17.91 -9.89 16.17
C ILE A 127 17.79 -10.15 14.67
N LYS A 128 16.98 -9.35 13.96
CA LYS A 128 16.80 -9.44 12.50
C LYS A 128 17.84 -8.65 11.72
N TYR A 129 18.68 -7.89 12.41
CA TYR A 129 19.72 -7.08 11.79
C TYR A 129 20.98 -7.90 11.55
N ASN A 130 21.62 -7.69 10.40
CA ASN A 130 22.96 -8.23 10.14
C ASN A 130 24.05 -7.53 10.96
N SER A 131 23.77 -6.33 11.48
CA SER A 131 24.65 -5.63 12.42
C SER A 131 23.89 -4.86 13.49
N LEU A 132 24.27 -5.07 14.75
CA LEU A 132 23.68 -4.39 15.90
C LEU A 132 24.03 -2.90 15.95
N LYS A 133 25.20 -2.53 15.41
CA LYS A 133 25.56 -1.12 15.21
C LYS A 133 24.60 -0.44 14.23
N LYS A 134 24.23 -1.15 13.16
CA LYS A 134 23.27 -0.62 12.19
C LYS A 134 21.86 -0.50 12.78
N PHE A 135 21.45 -1.46 13.60
CA PHE A 135 20.23 -1.38 14.38
C PHE A 135 20.19 -0.11 15.25
N GLN A 136 21.27 0.18 15.98
CA GLN A 136 21.36 1.39 16.80
C GLN A 136 21.23 2.65 15.94
N GLU A 137 21.96 2.72 14.83
CA GLU A 137 21.88 3.85 13.88
C GLU A 137 20.44 4.08 13.38
N ASP A 138 19.77 3.04 12.91
CA ASP A 138 18.41 3.13 12.37
C ASP A 138 17.37 3.49 13.46
N CYS A 139 17.65 3.21 14.74
CA CYS A 139 16.79 3.65 15.85
C CYS A 139 16.95 5.14 16.17
N VAL A 140 18.11 5.73 15.88
CA VAL A 140 18.49 7.07 16.36
C VAL A 140 18.46 8.13 15.25
N ILE A 141 18.96 7.80 14.05
CA ILE A 141 19.09 8.72 12.92
C ILE A 141 17.78 9.46 12.59
N PRO A 142 16.60 8.81 12.52
CA PRO A 142 15.35 9.51 12.19
C PRO A 142 15.06 10.68 13.12
N PHE A 143 15.33 10.50 14.41
CA PHE A 143 15.10 11.52 15.41
C PHE A 143 16.17 12.60 15.38
N LYS A 144 17.43 12.26 15.06
CA LYS A 144 18.47 13.27 14.82
C LYS A 144 18.09 14.16 13.64
N ASP A 145 17.52 13.59 12.58
CA ASP A 145 17.28 14.32 11.35
C ASP A 145 16.07 15.24 11.40
N ILE A 146 14.95 14.80 12.01
CA ILE A 146 13.77 15.66 12.18
C ILE A 146 14.02 16.80 13.17
N THR A 147 15.00 16.66 14.07
CA THR A 147 15.32 17.66 15.08
C THR A 147 16.35 18.68 14.60
N LYS A 148 16.95 18.49 13.42
CA LYS A 148 17.78 19.49 12.76
C LYS A 148 16.91 20.62 12.18
N HIS A 149 17.34 21.86 12.42
CA HIS A 149 16.77 23.08 11.84
C HIS A 149 15.24 23.17 11.95
N ILE A 150 14.75 23.23 13.19
CA ILE A 150 13.31 23.44 13.45
C ILE A 150 13.02 24.94 13.43
N GLU A 151 12.17 25.34 12.49
CA GLU A 151 11.68 26.72 12.34
C GLU A 151 10.43 26.97 13.21
N SER A 152 9.52 25.98 13.30
CA SER A 152 8.28 26.05 14.09
C SER A 152 7.84 24.68 14.61
N PHE A 153 6.92 24.66 15.59
CA PHE A 153 6.30 23.44 16.07
C PHE A 153 5.51 22.68 14.98
N GLU A 154 4.79 23.38 14.12
CA GLU A 154 3.97 22.78 13.07
C GLU A 154 4.83 22.05 12.03
N THR A 155 5.94 22.67 11.62
CA THR A 155 6.94 22.05 10.74
C THR A 155 7.51 20.77 11.35
N PHE A 156 7.79 20.77 12.66
CA PHE A 156 8.23 19.56 13.36
C PHE A 156 7.13 18.50 13.43
N TYR A 157 5.89 18.89 13.78
CA TYR A 157 4.77 17.97 13.92
C TYR A 157 4.55 17.17 12.63
N ASN A 158 4.51 17.85 11.48
CA ASN A 158 4.36 17.24 10.16
C ASN A 158 5.53 16.30 9.80
N LYS A 159 6.78 16.64 10.21
CA LYS A 159 7.93 15.74 10.04
C LYS A 159 7.83 14.52 10.97
N SER A 160 7.33 14.71 12.19
CA SER A 160 7.24 13.65 13.20
C SER A 160 6.25 12.55 12.84
N GLU A 161 5.15 12.90 12.15
CA GLU A 161 4.19 11.91 11.63
C GLU A 161 4.82 10.97 10.59
N LYS A 162 5.90 11.41 9.92
CA LYS A 162 6.63 10.59 8.95
C LYS A 162 7.60 9.58 9.60
N ILE A 163 7.86 9.67 10.91
CA ILE A 163 8.78 8.73 11.61
C ILE A 163 8.22 7.31 11.62
N ASP A 164 6.91 7.15 11.82
CA ASP A 164 6.29 5.82 11.77
C ASP A 164 6.51 5.18 10.37
N PHE A 165 6.48 5.98 9.30
CA PHE A 165 6.87 5.53 7.97
C PHE A 165 8.36 5.16 7.89
N TYR A 166 9.28 5.86 8.57
CA TYR A 166 10.70 5.43 8.63
C TYR A 166 10.82 4.02 9.20
N PHE A 167 10.24 3.81 10.38
CA PHE A 167 10.39 2.54 11.10
C PHE A 167 9.68 1.39 10.39
N LEU A 168 8.56 1.66 9.71
CA LEU A 168 7.87 0.66 8.91
C LEU A 168 8.60 0.37 7.59
N TYR A 169 9.19 1.38 6.97
CA TYR A 169 9.79 1.29 5.63
C TYR A 169 11.31 1.08 5.74
N ASN A 170 12.10 2.09 6.08
CA ASN A 170 13.57 2.05 6.08
C ASN A 170 14.19 0.97 6.98
N ARG A 171 13.54 0.59 8.09
CA ARG A 171 14.01 -0.50 8.97
C ARG A 171 13.92 -1.86 8.27
N LYS A 172 12.74 -2.18 7.70
CA LYS A 172 12.51 -3.41 6.93
C LYS A 172 13.31 -3.44 5.64
N LEU A 173 13.56 -2.26 5.06
CA LEU A 173 14.36 -2.09 3.85
C LEU A 173 15.87 -2.36 4.03
N LYS A 174 16.36 -2.60 5.26
CA LYS A 174 17.79 -2.84 5.51
C LYS A 174 18.06 -4.16 6.22
N GLU A 175 17.02 -4.97 6.46
CA GLU A 175 17.17 -6.29 7.06
C GLU A 175 17.86 -7.28 6.09
N ILE A 176 17.70 -7.09 4.78
CA ILE A 176 18.15 -8.06 3.76
C ILE A 176 18.84 -7.31 2.63
N ASP A 177 20.11 -7.62 2.35
CA ASP A 177 20.83 -7.08 1.19
C ASP A 177 20.49 -7.85 -0.10
N VAL A 178 21.00 -7.38 -1.24
CA VAL A 178 20.74 -8.03 -2.55
C VAL A 178 21.19 -9.48 -2.57
N ASP A 179 22.32 -9.80 -1.95
CA ASP A 179 22.88 -11.15 -1.97
C ASP A 179 22.00 -12.11 -1.18
N ARG A 180 21.63 -11.74 0.04
CA ARG A 180 20.73 -12.54 0.86
C ARG A 180 19.33 -12.63 0.24
N ALA A 181 18.84 -11.59 -0.41
CA ALA A 181 17.55 -11.63 -1.12
C ALA A 181 17.56 -12.64 -2.27
N LEU A 182 18.66 -12.69 -3.03
CA LEU A 182 18.85 -13.64 -4.12
C LEU A 182 19.03 -15.09 -3.62
N GLU A 183 19.76 -15.29 -2.52
CA GLU A 183 19.85 -16.60 -1.86
C GLU A 183 18.48 -17.12 -1.44
N LEU A 184 17.69 -16.30 -0.73
CA LEU A 184 16.33 -16.65 -0.32
C LEU A 184 15.41 -16.96 -1.51
N PHE A 185 15.60 -16.23 -2.62
CA PHE A 185 14.89 -16.50 -3.86
C PHE A 185 15.26 -17.87 -4.43
N GLN A 186 16.54 -18.26 -4.45
CA GLN A 186 16.98 -19.59 -4.90
C GLN A 186 16.52 -20.71 -3.98
N GLU A 187 16.57 -20.51 -2.66
CA GLU A 187 16.08 -21.50 -1.67
C GLU A 187 14.61 -21.88 -1.95
N LYS A 188 13.78 -20.90 -2.34
CA LYS A 188 12.35 -21.12 -2.64
C LYS A 188 12.05 -21.58 -4.07
N ASN A 189 12.85 -21.16 -5.06
CA ASN A 189 12.56 -21.40 -6.48
C ASN A 189 13.51 -22.43 -7.13
N GLY A 190 14.39 -23.05 -6.36
CA GLY A 190 15.42 -23.96 -6.85
C GLY A 190 16.61 -23.24 -7.49
N ASN A 191 17.54 -24.01 -8.06
CA ASN A 191 18.73 -23.47 -8.72
C ASN A 191 18.36 -22.67 -9.97
N PHE A 192 18.24 -21.35 -9.80
CA PHE A 192 17.97 -20.40 -10.88
C PHE A 192 19.28 -20.02 -11.59
N SER A 193 19.50 -20.53 -12.80
CA SER A 193 20.77 -20.41 -13.54
C SER A 193 21.13 -18.99 -13.97
N GLN A 194 20.16 -18.08 -13.98
CA GLN A 194 20.31 -16.71 -14.50
C GLN A 194 20.40 -15.65 -13.39
N ILE A 195 20.66 -16.05 -12.15
CA ILE A 195 20.64 -15.13 -11.02
C ILE A 195 21.68 -14.01 -11.13
N GLU A 196 22.82 -14.31 -11.76
CA GLU A 196 23.88 -13.33 -11.98
C GLU A 196 23.44 -12.21 -12.94
N ILE A 197 22.58 -12.52 -13.92
CA ILE A 197 21.98 -11.52 -14.81
C ILE A 197 21.09 -10.57 -14.02
N ILE A 198 20.25 -11.12 -13.14
CA ILE A 198 19.36 -10.33 -12.28
C ILE A 198 20.19 -9.45 -11.33
N LYS A 199 21.24 -10.01 -10.71
CA LYS A 199 22.15 -9.28 -9.82
C LYS A 199 22.82 -8.12 -10.56
N ASN A 200 23.35 -8.36 -11.76
CA ASN A 200 24.02 -7.34 -12.55
C ASN A 200 23.06 -6.22 -12.97
N ALA A 201 21.83 -6.57 -13.37
CA ALA A 201 20.79 -5.59 -13.69
C ALA A 201 20.39 -4.75 -12.47
N PHE A 202 20.31 -5.36 -11.28
CA PHE A 202 20.08 -4.63 -10.03
C PHE A 202 21.22 -3.66 -9.71
N LEU A 203 22.48 -4.10 -9.83
CA LEU A 203 23.64 -3.24 -9.58
C LEU A 203 23.71 -2.07 -10.57
N GLU A 204 23.34 -2.31 -11.83
CA GLU A 204 23.21 -1.24 -12.83
C GLU A 204 22.11 -0.25 -12.46
N TYR A 205 20.92 -0.74 -12.09
CA TYR A 205 19.83 0.08 -11.58
C TYR A 205 20.29 0.95 -10.39
N GLU A 206 20.96 0.34 -9.40
CA GLU A 206 21.37 1.02 -8.17
C GLU A 206 22.39 2.12 -8.48
N LYS A 207 23.37 1.82 -9.33
CA LYS A 207 24.33 2.81 -9.80
C LYS A 207 23.63 3.99 -10.50
N LEU A 208 22.68 3.72 -11.37
CA LEU A 208 21.93 4.77 -12.09
C LEU A 208 21.06 5.60 -11.14
N PHE A 209 20.39 4.96 -10.18
CA PHE A 209 19.60 5.63 -9.15
C PHE A 209 20.47 6.59 -8.32
N GLN A 210 21.62 6.12 -7.84
CA GLN A 210 22.54 6.95 -7.05
C GLN A 210 23.12 8.11 -7.86
N ASN A 211 23.43 7.87 -9.14
CA ASN A 211 23.87 8.92 -10.06
C ASN A 211 22.79 9.98 -10.24
N TYR A 212 21.54 9.60 -10.52
CA TYR A 212 20.43 10.54 -10.63
C TYR A 212 20.21 11.33 -9.35
N PHE A 213 20.27 10.68 -8.18
CA PHE A 213 20.15 11.36 -6.91
C PHE A 213 21.27 12.40 -6.70
N SER A 214 22.52 12.00 -6.93
CA SER A 214 23.69 12.89 -6.84
C SER A 214 23.60 14.05 -7.84
N ASP A 215 23.14 13.78 -9.05
CA ASP A 215 22.95 14.78 -10.10
C ASP A 215 21.92 15.84 -9.69
N VAL A 216 20.81 15.43 -9.10
CA VAL A 216 19.76 16.34 -8.62
C VAL A 216 20.25 17.16 -7.43
N ILE A 217 20.84 16.50 -6.44
CA ILE A 217 21.21 17.15 -5.18
C ILE A 217 22.49 17.98 -5.29
N THR A 218 23.55 17.41 -5.84
CA THR A 218 24.89 18.02 -5.86
C THR A 218 25.11 18.85 -7.12
N LYS A 219 24.73 18.31 -8.28
CA LYS A 219 24.96 18.97 -9.57
C LYS A 219 23.80 19.89 -9.99
N LYS A 220 22.71 19.91 -9.21
CA LYS A 220 21.49 20.70 -9.47
C LYS A 220 20.93 20.47 -10.88
N ILE A 221 21.04 19.25 -11.39
CA ILE A 221 20.41 18.87 -12.65
C ILE A 221 18.89 19.01 -12.50
N SER A 222 18.26 19.55 -13.54
CA SER A 222 16.81 19.72 -13.61
C SER A 222 16.10 18.37 -13.56
N ILE A 223 15.07 18.25 -12.73
CA ILE A 223 14.23 17.05 -12.60
C ILE A 223 13.60 16.68 -13.95
N GLN A 224 13.26 17.69 -14.76
CA GLN A 224 12.72 17.58 -16.11
C GLN A 224 13.71 16.87 -17.04
N GLU A 225 15.02 17.06 -16.84
CA GLU A 225 16.03 16.38 -17.64
C GLU A 225 16.03 14.87 -17.38
N ILE A 226 15.88 14.46 -16.10
CA ILE A 226 15.76 13.05 -15.74
C ILE A 226 14.49 12.46 -16.35
N ILE A 227 13.35 13.15 -16.19
CA ILE A 227 12.06 12.73 -16.78
C ILE A 227 12.19 12.54 -18.30
N LYS A 228 12.76 13.53 -19.00
CA LYS A 228 12.99 13.46 -20.45
C LYS A 228 13.89 12.28 -20.84
N LYS A 229 14.98 12.05 -20.11
CA LYS A 229 15.88 10.91 -20.34
C LYS A 229 15.13 9.58 -20.15
N THR A 230 14.37 9.42 -19.08
CA THR A 230 13.59 8.20 -18.81
C THR A 230 12.56 7.93 -19.89
N ILE A 231 11.80 8.95 -20.33
CA ILE A 231 10.83 8.84 -21.43
C ILE A 231 11.53 8.44 -22.73
N ALA A 232 12.67 9.08 -23.04
CA ALA A 232 13.42 8.75 -24.26
C ALA A 232 13.89 7.28 -24.28
N GLN A 233 14.33 6.75 -23.13
CA GLN A 233 14.71 5.33 -23.00
C GLN A 233 13.49 4.41 -23.12
N ALA A 234 12.35 4.78 -22.51
CA ALA A 234 11.11 4.02 -22.63
C ALA A 234 10.59 3.96 -24.07
N ASN A 235 10.70 5.04 -24.83
CA ASN A 235 10.33 5.07 -26.24
C ASN A 235 11.24 4.19 -27.12
N GLN A 236 12.46 3.90 -26.67
CA GLN A 236 13.40 2.99 -27.34
C GLN A 236 13.22 1.52 -26.90
N TRP A 237 12.36 1.28 -25.90
CA TRP A 237 12.11 -0.07 -25.40
C TRP A 237 11.21 -0.84 -26.38
N ASP A 238 11.86 -1.48 -27.34
CA ASP A 238 11.28 -2.53 -28.19
C ASP A 238 11.67 -3.90 -27.62
N PHE A 239 11.24 -4.15 -26.37
CA PHE A 239 11.54 -5.35 -25.58
C PHE A 239 13.02 -5.59 -25.28
N GLN A 240 13.88 -4.61 -25.56
CA GLN A 240 15.31 -4.69 -25.26
C GLN A 240 15.55 -4.57 -23.75
N ARG A 241 15.89 -5.69 -23.12
CA ARG A 241 16.05 -5.81 -21.65
C ARG A 241 17.08 -4.84 -21.06
N LYS A 242 18.09 -4.44 -21.82
CA LYS A 242 19.13 -3.47 -21.40
C LYS A 242 18.58 -2.11 -20.95
N TYR A 243 17.38 -1.71 -21.41
CA TYR A 243 16.79 -0.43 -21.00
C TYR A 243 16.03 -0.53 -19.68
N ILE A 244 15.68 -1.74 -19.22
CA ILE A 244 14.86 -1.94 -18.01
C ILE A 244 15.52 -1.28 -16.79
N PRO A 245 16.80 -1.53 -16.44
CA PRO A 245 17.41 -0.91 -15.26
C PRO A 245 17.39 0.62 -15.32
N THR A 246 17.58 1.19 -16.50
CA THR A 246 17.60 2.65 -16.70
C THR A 246 16.22 3.27 -16.52
N ILE A 247 15.18 2.67 -17.11
CA ILE A 247 13.80 3.15 -16.98
C ILE A 247 13.33 3.03 -15.53
N ILE A 248 13.58 1.89 -14.88
CA ILE A 248 13.21 1.65 -13.49
C ILE A 248 13.96 2.60 -12.54
N ALA A 249 15.25 2.90 -12.78
CA ALA A 249 16.00 3.88 -12.00
C ALA A 249 15.40 5.29 -12.10
N GLY A 250 15.04 5.71 -13.32
CA GLY A 250 14.38 7.00 -13.57
C GLY A 250 13.02 7.13 -12.89
N LEU A 251 12.17 6.10 -12.99
CA LEU A 251 10.89 6.06 -12.27
C LEU A 251 11.09 6.09 -10.75
N SER A 252 12.04 5.28 -10.27
CA SER A 252 12.30 5.11 -8.84
C SER A 252 12.81 6.39 -8.19
N ILE A 253 13.70 7.14 -8.83
CA ILE A 253 14.21 8.39 -8.26
C ILE A 253 13.12 9.45 -8.15
N ILE A 254 12.27 9.60 -9.17
CA ILE A 254 11.15 10.54 -9.13
C ILE A 254 10.14 10.14 -8.06
N LEU A 255 9.79 8.86 -7.97
CA LEU A 255 8.92 8.34 -6.91
C LEU A 255 9.51 8.62 -5.53
N SER A 256 10.80 8.33 -5.34
CA SER A 256 11.53 8.57 -4.08
C SER A 256 11.51 10.04 -3.68
N LEU A 257 11.78 10.95 -4.63
CA LEU A 257 11.77 12.39 -4.41
C LEU A 257 10.35 12.91 -4.07
N ARG A 258 9.30 12.35 -4.68
CA ARG A 258 7.91 12.73 -4.39
C ARG A 258 7.45 12.23 -3.02
N VAL A 259 7.66 10.95 -2.71
CA VAL A 259 7.26 10.39 -1.41
C VAL A 259 8.04 11.03 -0.26
N SER A 260 9.31 11.37 -0.48
CA SER A 260 10.15 12.07 0.50
C SER A 260 9.84 13.57 0.58
N ASP A 261 8.95 14.09 -0.28
CA ASP A 261 8.53 15.49 -0.34
C ASP A 261 9.67 16.49 -0.68
N PHE A 262 10.64 16.05 -1.50
CA PHE A 262 11.80 16.85 -1.90
C PHE A 262 11.52 17.78 -3.08
N ILE A 263 10.44 17.53 -3.82
CA ILE A 263 10.13 18.24 -5.06
C ILE A 263 8.69 18.77 -5.06
N GLU A 264 8.52 19.97 -5.61
CA GLU A 264 7.24 20.67 -5.74
C GLU A 264 7.07 21.27 -7.14
N LYS A 265 5.84 21.62 -7.51
CA LYS A 265 5.58 22.33 -8.75
C LYS A 265 5.80 23.83 -8.53
N ASN A 266 6.60 24.45 -9.39
CA ASN A 266 6.71 25.90 -9.47
C ASN A 266 5.44 26.51 -10.15
N PRO A 267 5.30 27.85 -10.19
CA PRO A 267 4.16 28.50 -10.85
C PRO A 267 4.01 28.19 -12.35
N GLU A 268 5.09 27.78 -13.00
CA GLU A 268 5.12 27.40 -14.43
C GLU A 268 4.70 25.92 -14.64
N GLY A 269 4.41 25.18 -13.56
CA GLY A 269 4.02 23.77 -13.59
C GLY A 269 5.18 22.79 -13.59
N GLU A 270 6.41 23.28 -13.51
CA GLU A 270 7.65 22.53 -13.52
C GLU A 270 8.03 22.01 -12.12
N TYR A 271 8.50 20.76 -12.03
CA TYR A 271 8.98 20.19 -10.78
C TYR A 271 10.37 20.70 -10.41
N ILE A 272 10.51 21.31 -9.22
CA ILE A 272 11.75 21.86 -8.69
C ILE A 272 12.05 21.28 -7.30
N LEU A 273 13.31 21.36 -6.88
CA LEU A 273 13.72 20.99 -5.52
C LEU A 273 13.24 22.04 -4.52
N LYS A 274 12.72 21.59 -3.37
CA LYS A 274 12.40 22.50 -2.26
C LYS A 274 13.68 23.11 -1.65
N ALA A 275 13.58 24.34 -1.15
CA ALA A 275 14.73 25.10 -0.65
C ALA A 275 15.39 24.52 0.62
N ASN A 276 14.64 23.72 1.40
CA ASN A 276 15.08 23.14 2.69
C ASN A 276 15.28 21.61 2.59
N ASN A 277 16.01 21.15 1.59
CA ASN A 277 16.23 19.73 1.34
C ASN A 277 17.33 19.17 2.27
N ASN A 278 16.93 18.69 3.45
CA ASN A 278 17.80 17.82 4.22
C ASN A 278 17.82 16.44 3.53
N THR A 279 18.94 16.10 2.89
CA THR A 279 19.08 14.91 2.01
C THR A 279 19.10 13.58 2.76
N GLU A 280 19.01 13.62 4.08
CA GLU A 280 19.22 12.49 4.98
C GLU A 280 18.01 11.53 5.07
N TYR A 281 16.87 11.90 4.47
CA TYR A 281 15.62 11.13 4.54
C TYR A 281 15.04 10.77 3.15
N LEU A 282 15.87 10.34 2.21
CA LEU A 282 15.33 9.80 0.95
C LEU A 282 14.78 8.39 1.16
N LEU A 283 13.48 8.20 0.93
CA LEU A 283 12.85 6.88 0.87
C LEU A 283 13.17 6.24 -0.48
N GLN A 284 13.98 5.19 -0.48
CA GLN A 284 14.39 4.44 -1.67
C GLN A 284 13.59 3.12 -1.77
N PRO A 285 13.29 2.59 -2.98
CA PRO A 285 12.77 1.24 -3.11
C PRO A 285 13.73 0.18 -2.53
N HIS A 286 13.18 -0.87 -1.94
CA HIS A 286 13.98 -2.00 -1.46
C HIS A 286 14.67 -2.75 -2.59
N CYS A 287 15.77 -3.45 -2.27
CA CYS A 287 16.33 -4.45 -3.18
C CYS A 287 15.27 -5.50 -3.58
N ILE A 288 14.47 -6.04 -2.64
CA ILE A 288 13.44 -7.04 -2.94
C ILE A 288 12.36 -6.50 -3.89
N GLN A 289 11.98 -5.22 -3.74
CA GLN A 289 10.98 -4.60 -4.61
C GLN A 289 11.51 -4.49 -6.04
N ILE A 290 12.75 -4.01 -6.19
CA ILE A 290 13.39 -3.87 -7.50
C ILE A 290 13.67 -5.23 -8.13
N LEU A 291 14.20 -6.19 -7.37
CA LEU A 291 14.39 -7.56 -7.83
C LEU A 291 13.08 -8.16 -8.31
N GLY A 292 11.98 -7.99 -7.56
CA GLY A 292 10.65 -8.43 -7.98
C GLY A 292 10.19 -7.80 -9.30
N VAL A 293 10.41 -6.49 -9.46
CA VAL A 293 10.11 -5.78 -10.72
C VAL A 293 10.96 -6.32 -11.88
N LEU A 294 12.27 -6.50 -11.67
CA LEU A 294 13.19 -7.03 -12.69
C LEU A 294 12.82 -8.44 -13.14
N ILE A 295 12.43 -9.30 -12.18
CA ILE A 295 11.97 -10.67 -12.45
C ILE A 295 10.66 -10.64 -13.26
N ILE A 296 9.66 -9.86 -12.84
CA ILE A 296 8.37 -9.75 -13.55
C ILE A 296 8.55 -9.20 -14.98
N LEU A 297 9.56 -8.35 -15.20
CA LEU A 297 9.88 -7.80 -16.51
C LEU A 297 10.76 -8.73 -17.37
N ASP A 298 11.03 -9.95 -16.91
CA ASP A 298 11.84 -10.96 -17.60
C ASP A 298 13.24 -10.45 -17.96
N ILE A 299 13.93 -9.80 -17.03
CA ILE A 299 15.28 -9.26 -17.28
C ILE A 299 16.28 -10.33 -17.75
N ASN A 300 16.02 -11.58 -17.36
CA ASN A 300 16.82 -12.76 -17.61
C ASN A 300 16.52 -13.44 -18.95
N GLU A 301 15.45 -13.05 -19.63
CA GLU A 301 15.11 -13.58 -20.96
C GLU A 301 16.02 -13.00 -22.04
N SER A 302 16.53 -13.88 -22.91
CA SER A 302 17.39 -13.49 -24.03
C SER A 302 16.58 -13.03 -25.25
N THR A 303 15.26 -13.26 -25.25
CA THR A 303 14.37 -12.87 -26.34
C THR A 303 13.83 -11.45 -26.15
N ASN A 304 13.88 -10.64 -27.21
CA ASN A 304 13.22 -9.33 -27.27
C ASN A 304 11.72 -9.52 -27.52
N SER A 305 11.03 -10.09 -26.54
CA SER A 305 9.59 -10.36 -26.57
C SER A 305 8.88 -9.67 -25.40
N ILE A 306 7.55 -9.60 -25.46
CA ILE A 306 6.75 -9.14 -24.31
C ILE A 306 7.08 -10.06 -23.11
N PRO A 307 7.29 -9.53 -21.90
CA PRO A 307 7.44 -10.36 -20.70
C PRO A 307 6.32 -11.40 -20.58
N HIS A 308 6.65 -12.60 -20.13
CA HIS A 308 5.71 -13.65 -19.84
C HIS A 308 4.82 -13.30 -18.64
N ASN A 309 3.76 -14.07 -18.44
CA ASN A 309 2.92 -13.92 -17.25
C ASN A 309 3.66 -14.47 -16.03
N HIS A 310 3.72 -13.67 -14.97
CA HIS A 310 4.43 -14.00 -13.73
C HIS A 310 3.51 -13.98 -12.51
N PHE A 311 3.86 -14.82 -11.55
CA PHE A 311 3.38 -14.72 -10.17
C PHE A 311 4.57 -14.39 -9.26
N ALA A 312 4.46 -13.32 -8.49
CA ALA A 312 5.47 -12.93 -7.52
C ALA A 312 4.86 -12.84 -6.13
N GLU A 313 5.41 -13.59 -5.18
CA GLU A 313 5.07 -13.47 -3.77
C GLU A 313 5.95 -12.40 -3.12
N ILE A 314 5.38 -11.23 -2.88
CA ILE A 314 5.97 -10.19 -2.04
C ILE A 314 5.17 -10.12 -0.73
N LEU A 315 5.82 -10.46 0.39
CA LEU A 315 5.17 -10.54 1.70
C LEU A 315 4.59 -9.19 2.15
N THR A 316 3.54 -9.24 2.96
CA THR A 316 2.86 -8.05 3.47
C THR A 316 3.82 -7.15 4.25
N GLY A 317 3.79 -5.85 3.94
CA GLY A 317 4.67 -4.85 4.55
C GLY A 317 6.09 -4.83 4.00
N GLN A 318 6.39 -5.53 2.89
CA GLN A 318 7.64 -5.39 2.11
C GLN A 318 7.52 -4.36 0.97
N GLY A 319 6.36 -3.72 0.83
CA GLY A 319 6.10 -2.64 -0.14
C GLY A 319 5.68 -3.10 -1.53
N LYS A 320 4.72 -4.04 -1.62
CA LYS A 320 4.03 -4.44 -2.86
C LYS A 320 3.56 -3.25 -3.72
N SER A 321 2.95 -2.26 -3.08
CA SER A 321 2.48 -1.04 -3.75
C SER A 321 3.60 -0.33 -4.53
N TRP A 322 4.85 -0.29 -4.02
CA TRP A 322 5.96 0.30 -4.77
C TRP A 322 6.31 -0.51 -6.02
N ALA A 323 6.39 -1.83 -5.92
CA ALA A 323 6.65 -2.69 -7.08
C ALA A 323 5.55 -2.53 -8.15
N LEU A 324 4.27 -2.49 -7.73
CA LEU A 324 3.14 -2.24 -8.62
C LEU A 324 3.20 -0.85 -9.28
N ALA A 325 3.57 0.19 -8.52
CA ALA A 325 3.73 1.54 -9.06
C ALA A 325 4.82 1.59 -10.13
N LEU A 326 5.96 0.93 -9.89
CA LEU A 326 7.06 0.87 -10.84
C LEU A 326 6.70 0.08 -12.09
N LEU A 327 6.04 -1.08 -11.96
CA LEU A 327 5.55 -1.86 -13.10
C LEU A 327 4.52 -1.10 -13.93
N ALA A 328 3.54 -0.49 -13.27
CA ALA A 328 2.51 0.29 -13.94
C ALA A 328 3.12 1.49 -14.67
N GLY A 329 4.04 2.20 -14.02
CA GLY A 329 4.77 3.30 -14.63
C GLY A 329 5.63 2.87 -15.82
N PHE A 330 6.33 1.74 -15.71
CA PHE A 330 7.15 1.17 -16.78
C PHE A 330 6.30 0.85 -18.01
N PHE A 331 5.26 0.03 -17.86
CA PHE A 331 4.40 -0.36 -18.99
C PHE A 331 3.66 0.85 -19.59
N SER A 332 3.21 1.78 -18.74
CA SER A 332 2.56 3.01 -19.20
C SER A 332 3.50 3.91 -20.00
N LEU A 333 4.76 4.08 -19.59
CA LEU A 333 5.77 4.84 -20.32
C LEU A 333 6.12 4.22 -21.68
N THR A 334 5.97 2.90 -21.79
CA THR A 334 6.26 2.15 -23.01
C THR A 334 5.05 2.00 -23.94
N GLY A 335 3.97 2.74 -23.67
CA GLY A 335 2.81 2.85 -24.55
C GLY A 335 1.70 1.81 -24.31
N TYR A 336 1.73 1.08 -23.20
CA TYR A 336 0.66 0.14 -22.84
C TYR A 336 -0.41 0.82 -22.00
N GLN A 337 -1.65 0.39 -22.19
CA GLN A 337 -2.74 0.69 -21.24
C GLN A 337 -2.66 -0.30 -20.09
N VAL A 338 -2.45 0.19 -18.88
CA VAL A 338 -2.26 -0.65 -17.69
C VAL A 338 -3.54 -0.67 -16.87
N THR A 339 -4.03 -1.85 -16.53
CA THR A 339 -5.06 -2.03 -15.50
C THR A 339 -4.42 -2.63 -14.27
N VAL A 340 -4.49 -1.94 -13.14
CA VAL A 340 -4.13 -2.45 -11.82
C VAL A 340 -5.41 -2.89 -11.12
N ALA A 341 -5.55 -4.19 -10.88
CA ALA A 341 -6.72 -4.78 -10.28
C ALA A 341 -6.41 -5.28 -8.86
N CYS A 342 -7.29 -5.02 -7.91
CA CYS A 342 -7.23 -5.60 -6.56
C CYS A 342 -8.64 -6.04 -6.13
N TYR A 343 -8.76 -6.68 -4.96
CA TYR A 343 -10.07 -7.13 -4.49
C TYR A 343 -10.94 -6.00 -3.90
N SER A 344 -10.32 -4.96 -3.34
CA SER A 344 -10.99 -3.95 -2.52
C SER A 344 -11.01 -2.58 -3.19
N ASP A 345 -12.20 -1.98 -3.32
CA ASP A 345 -12.33 -0.61 -3.85
C ASP A 345 -11.51 0.39 -3.04
N TYR A 346 -11.45 0.22 -1.71
CA TYR A 346 -10.68 1.10 -0.84
C TYR A 346 -9.18 1.02 -1.12
N LEU A 347 -8.62 -0.19 -1.22
CA LEU A 347 -7.20 -0.38 -1.53
C LEU A 347 -6.88 0.12 -2.95
N SER A 348 -7.77 -0.14 -3.91
CA SER A 348 -7.67 0.36 -5.28
C SER A 348 -7.57 1.88 -5.32
N GLN A 349 -8.45 2.58 -4.59
CA GLN A 349 -8.47 4.04 -4.56
C GLN A 349 -7.28 4.63 -3.80
N ARG A 350 -6.84 4.01 -2.70
CA ARG A 350 -5.65 4.44 -1.97
C ARG A 350 -4.43 4.41 -2.88
N ASP A 351 -4.15 3.27 -3.49
CA ASP A 351 -2.98 3.09 -4.36
C ASP A 351 -3.08 3.97 -5.61
N LYS A 352 -4.29 4.14 -6.18
CA LYS A 352 -4.54 5.11 -7.26
C LYS A 352 -4.14 6.53 -6.87
N ASN A 353 -4.60 7.01 -5.71
CA ASN A 353 -4.35 8.38 -5.27
C ASN A 353 -2.86 8.59 -4.98
N ASP A 354 -2.22 7.63 -4.30
CA ASP A 354 -0.81 7.68 -3.99
C ASP A 354 0.03 7.69 -5.27
N PHE A 355 -0.23 6.78 -6.22
CA PHE A 355 0.60 6.66 -7.41
C PHE A 355 0.31 7.79 -8.40
N LYS A 356 -0.94 8.22 -8.53
CA LYS A 356 -1.28 9.38 -9.35
C LYS A 356 -0.52 10.62 -8.86
N ASN A 357 -0.47 10.88 -7.56
CA ASN A 357 0.20 12.05 -7.01
C ASN A 357 1.73 11.97 -7.07
N ASN A 358 2.29 10.75 -6.99
CA ASN A 358 3.73 10.52 -6.95
C ASN A 358 4.36 10.29 -8.33
N LEU A 359 3.61 9.87 -9.34
CA LEU A 359 4.09 9.65 -10.72
C LEU A 359 3.50 10.64 -11.74
N ASP A 360 2.71 11.61 -11.30
CA ASP A 360 2.27 12.75 -12.11
C ASP A 360 3.39 13.45 -12.91
N PRO A 361 4.66 13.58 -12.44
CA PRO A 361 5.72 14.22 -13.23
C PRO A 361 5.94 13.64 -14.63
N PHE A 362 5.57 12.39 -14.87
CA PHE A 362 5.72 11.77 -16.17
C PHE A 362 4.47 11.86 -17.07
N HIS A 363 3.38 12.45 -16.57
CA HIS A 363 2.13 12.69 -17.31
C HIS A 363 1.47 11.46 -17.96
N PHE A 364 1.81 10.24 -17.53
CA PHE A 364 1.23 9.00 -18.08
C PHE A 364 0.09 8.43 -17.24
N THR A 365 -0.30 9.08 -16.15
CA THR A 365 -1.32 8.57 -15.21
C THR A 365 -2.68 8.31 -15.85
N ASN A 366 -2.95 8.90 -17.02
CA ASN A 366 -4.16 8.66 -17.81
C ASN A 366 -4.19 7.28 -18.49
N ASN A 367 -3.04 6.61 -18.65
CA ASN A 367 -2.95 5.27 -19.24
C ASN A 367 -3.04 4.16 -18.19
N ILE A 368 -3.20 4.51 -16.90
CA ILE A 368 -3.27 3.57 -15.79
C ILE A 368 -4.67 3.63 -15.17
N GLU A 369 -5.38 2.52 -15.21
CA GLU A 369 -6.69 2.35 -14.60
C GLU A 369 -6.57 1.47 -13.35
N TYR A 370 -7.21 1.89 -12.26
CA TYR A 370 -7.33 1.09 -11.04
C TYR A 370 -8.76 0.61 -10.91
N LYS A 371 -8.94 -0.69 -10.75
CA LYS A 371 -10.24 -1.35 -10.68
C LYS A 371 -10.27 -2.40 -9.59
N THR A 372 -11.47 -2.79 -9.20
CA THR A 372 -11.66 -4.08 -8.54
C THR A 372 -11.73 -5.22 -9.55
N PHE A 373 -11.51 -6.45 -9.09
CA PHE A 373 -11.71 -7.65 -9.92
C PHE A 373 -13.09 -7.66 -10.58
N SER A 374 -14.15 -7.39 -9.82
CA SER A 374 -15.51 -7.35 -10.34
C SER A 374 -15.69 -6.24 -11.40
N SER A 375 -15.21 -5.02 -11.13
CA SER A 375 -15.30 -3.92 -12.10
C SER A 375 -14.53 -4.23 -13.39
N MET A 376 -13.33 -4.80 -13.29
CA MET A 376 -12.54 -5.19 -14.44
C MET A 376 -13.25 -6.26 -15.30
N CYS A 377 -13.80 -7.30 -14.66
CA CYS A 377 -14.55 -8.34 -15.36
C CYS A 377 -15.82 -7.77 -16.03
N GLU A 378 -16.55 -6.90 -15.33
CA GLU A 378 -17.72 -6.21 -15.91
C GLU A 378 -17.32 -5.42 -17.14
N ASP A 379 -16.24 -4.64 -17.12
CA ASP A 379 -15.81 -3.83 -18.26
C ASP A 379 -15.39 -4.69 -19.46
N LYS A 380 -14.76 -5.84 -19.22
CA LYS A 380 -14.36 -6.77 -20.28
C LYS A 380 -15.55 -7.52 -20.90
N LEU A 381 -16.57 -7.83 -20.10
CA LEU A 381 -17.78 -8.52 -20.54
C LEU A 381 -18.83 -7.56 -21.10
N SER A 382 -18.78 -6.29 -20.70
CA SER A 382 -19.66 -5.23 -21.17
C SER A 382 -19.24 -4.77 -22.56
N SER A 383 -20.22 -4.53 -23.42
CA SER A 383 -19.98 -3.84 -24.70
C SER A 383 -20.04 -2.33 -24.49
N LYS A 384 -19.49 -1.53 -25.41
CA LYS A 384 -19.32 -0.06 -25.31
C LYS A 384 -20.53 0.73 -24.78
N ASN A 385 -21.74 0.17 -24.83
CA ASN A 385 -22.97 0.83 -24.33
C ASN A 385 -23.87 -0.05 -23.44
N LYS A 386 -23.42 -1.24 -22.97
CA LYS A 386 -24.29 -2.16 -22.21
C LYS A 386 -23.52 -2.95 -21.16
N THR A 387 -23.95 -2.84 -19.91
CA THR A 387 -23.45 -3.68 -18.81
C THR A 387 -23.96 -5.12 -18.94
N LEU A 388 -23.22 -6.09 -18.40
CA LEU A 388 -23.65 -7.49 -18.36
C LEU A 388 -25.02 -7.65 -17.67
N ARG A 389 -25.25 -6.92 -16.57
CA ARG A 389 -26.55 -6.85 -15.88
C ARG A 389 -27.66 -6.28 -16.78
N GLY A 390 -27.34 -5.27 -17.58
CA GLY A 390 -28.27 -4.70 -18.57
C GLY A 390 -28.63 -5.71 -19.66
N LEU A 391 -27.67 -6.51 -20.12
CA LEU A 391 -27.92 -7.60 -21.07
C LEU A 391 -28.83 -8.68 -20.47
N VAL A 392 -28.54 -9.15 -19.26
CA VAL A 392 -29.40 -10.12 -18.55
C VAL A 392 -30.80 -9.54 -18.35
N SER A 393 -30.93 -8.28 -17.91
CA SER A 393 -32.23 -7.63 -17.75
C SER A 393 -33.02 -7.57 -19.05
N ASN A 394 -32.37 -7.26 -20.17
CA ASN A 394 -33.00 -7.23 -21.49
C ASN A 394 -33.45 -8.62 -21.96
N ILE A 395 -32.63 -9.66 -21.75
CA ILE A 395 -32.97 -11.06 -22.05
C ILE A 395 -34.20 -11.48 -21.26
N VAL A 396 -34.17 -11.29 -19.94
CA VAL A 396 -35.29 -11.65 -19.07
C VAL A 396 -36.54 -10.88 -19.49
N SER A 397 -36.42 -9.59 -19.80
CA SER A 397 -37.55 -8.75 -20.23
C SER A 397 -38.07 -9.06 -21.64
N GLY A 398 -37.45 -9.96 -22.39
CA GLY A 398 -37.84 -10.30 -23.77
C GLY A 398 -37.57 -9.18 -24.78
N LYS A 399 -36.66 -8.25 -24.48
CA LYS A 399 -36.22 -7.22 -25.43
C LYS A 399 -35.25 -7.83 -26.44
N GLU A 400 -35.36 -7.47 -27.71
CA GLU A 400 -34.47 -7.99 -28.75
C GLU A 400 -33.00 -7.72 -28.42
N LEU A 401 -32.20 -8.79 -28.49
CA LEU A 401 -30.75 -8.69 -28.47
C LEU A 401 -30.30 -8.21 -29.85
N PHE A 402 -29.92 -6.94 -29.94
CA PHE A 402 -29.33 -6.33 -31.14
C PHE A 402 -28.10 -7.10 -31.63
N PRO A 403 -27.71 -6.95 -32.92
CA PRO A 403 -26.69 -7.77 -33.57
C PRO A 403 -25.37 -7.77 -32.80
N ALA A 404 -24.74 -8.95 -32.81
CA ALA A 404 -23.47 -9.22 -32.18
C ALA A 404 -22.38 -8.25 -32.65
N TYR A 405 -21.54 -7.86 -31.69
CA TYR A 405 -20.13 -7.53 -31.85
C TYR A 405 -19.80 -6.61 -33.04
N SER A 406 -19.80 -5.29 -32.81
CA SER A 406 -19.01 -4.40 -33.67
C SER A 406 -17.53 -4.78 -33.53
N GLN A 407 -16.88 -5.09 -34.65
CA GLN A 407 -15.47 -5.48 -34.72
C GLN A 407 -14.59 -4.58 -33.84
N GLU A 408 -13.66 -5.23 -33.14
CA GLU A 408 -12.69 -4.62 -32.23
C GLU A 408 -12.06 -3.40 -32.89
N SER A 409 -12.27 -2.21 -32.30
CA SER A 409 -11.33 -1.10 -32.51
C SER A 409 -9.94 -1.63 -32.16
N GLU A 410 -8.93 -1.29 -32.98
CA GLU A 410 -7.53 -1.74 -32.83
C GLU A 410 -7.20 -2.02 -31.36
N LYS A 411 -6.93 -3.29 -31.04
CA LYS A 411 -6.64 -3.73 -29.68
C LYS A 411 -5.47 -2.92 -29.15
N GLN A 412 -5.78 -1.92 -28.32
CA GLN A 412 -4.79 -1.18 -27.58
C GLN A 412 -3.99 -2.20 -26.74
N LYS A 413 -2.66 -2.16 -26.88
CA LYS A 413 -1.77 -3.05 -26.13
C LYS A 413 -2.03 -2.82 -24.64
N SER A 414 -2.46 -3.86 -23.94
CA SER A 414 -2.89 -3.75 -22.55
C SER A 414 -2.14 -4.70 -21.65
N ILE A 415 -1.87 -4.27 -20.42
CA ILE A 415 -1.24 -5.04 -19.35
C ILE A 415 -2.18 -5.08 -18.16
N LEU A 416 -2.30 -6.25 -17.56
CA LEU A 416 -3.05 -6.46 -16.33
C LEU A 416 -2.07 -6.76 -15.20
N LEU A 417 -2.06 -5.91 -14.17
CA LEU A 417 -1.34 -6.14 -12.92
C LEU A 417 -2.38 -6.48 -11.84
N ILE A 418 -2.19 -7.59 -11.15
CA ILE A 418 -3.11 -8.06 -10.11
C ILE A 418 -2.40 -7.96 -8.76
N ASP A 419 -2.97 -7.20 -7.84
CA ASP A 419 -2.60 -7.24 -6.43
C ASP A 419 -3.44 -8.28 -5.67
N GLU A 420 -2.86 -8.86 -4.63
CA GLU A 420 -3.51 -9.86 -3.75
C GLU A 420 -4.16 -11.03 -4.52
N VAL A 421 -3.38 -11.62 -5.43
CA VAL A 421 -3.85 -12.75 -6.24
C VAL A 421 -4.21 -13.99 -5.41
N ASP A 422 -3.67 -14.11 -4.20
CA ASP A 422 -4.03 -15.13 -3.23
C ASP A 422 -5.50 -15.06 -2.80
N VAL A 423 -6.09 -13.86 -2.79
CA VAL A 423 -7.54 -13.67 -2.56
C VAL A 423 -8.35 -14.38 -3.64
N PHE A 424 -7.88 -14.33 -4.89
CA PHE A 424 -8.54 -14.98 -6.03
C PHE A 424 -8.61 -16.51 -5.88
N PHE A 425 -7.59 -17.11 -5.28
CA PHE A 425 -7.49 -18.55 -5.07
C PHE A 425 -8.01 -19.03 -3.70
N SER A 426 -8.53 -18.13 -2.88
CA SER A 426 -9.03 -18.50 -1.56
C SER A 426 -10.48 -18.99 -1.62
N ASP A 427 -10.80 -20.05 -0.87
CA ASP A 427 -12.17 -20.59 -0.76
C ASP A 427 -13.17 -19.56 -0.17
N LYS A 428 -12.65 -18.54 0.53
CA LYS A 428 -13.44 -17.49 1.19
C LYS A 428 -13.75 -16.30 0.28
N PHE A 429 -12.92 -16.05 -0.72
CA PHE A 429 -13.00 -14.88 -1.58
C PHE A 429 -12.92 -15.22 -3.06
N GLY A 430 -13.16 -16.48 -3.46
CA GLY A 430 -13.43 -16.82 -4.85
C GLY A 430 -14.61 -15.99 -5.35
N ILE A 431 -14.33 -14.82 -5.92
CA ILE A 431 -15.34 -13.90 -6.42
C ILE A 431 -15.90 -14.53 -7.69
N MET A 432 -16.85 -15.44 -7.53
CA MET A 432 -17.71 -15.79 -8.64
C MET A 432 -18.42 -14.50 -9.05
N LEU A 433 -18.18 -14.08 -10.29
CA LEU A 433 -18.97 -13.00 -10.86
C LEU A 433 -20.40 -13.51 -11.00
N TYR A 434 -21.27 -13.09 -10.09
CA TYR A 434 -22.71 -13.32 -10.16
C TYR A 434 -23.37 -12.08 -10.76
N PRO A 435 -23.53 -11.99 -12.09
CA PRO A 435 -24.29 -10.91 -12.71
C PRO A 435 -25.78 -11.09 -12.38
N ALA A 436 -26.18 -10.71 -11.17
CA ALA A 436 -27.57 -10.58 -10.80
C ALA A 436 -28.11 -9.29 -11.40
N ALA A 437 -29.16 -9.40 -12.21
CA ALA A 437 -29.89 -8.26 -12.73
C ALA A 437 -31.20 -8.10 -11.97
N ILE A 438 -31.49 -6.89 -11.50
CA ILE A 438 -32.81 -6.56 -10.99
C ILE A 438 -33.67 -6.23 -12.21
N VAL A 439 -34.74 -7.01 -12.41
CA VAL A 439 -35.73 -6.77 -13.46
C VAL A 439 -36.92 -6.09 -12.82
N TYR A 440 -37.04 -4.78 -13.04
CA TYR A 440 -38.20 -4.04 -12.58
C TYR A 440 -39.40 -4.33 -13.48
N ASN A 441 -40.56 -4.49 -12.85
CA ASN A 441 -41.81 -4.72 -13.55
C ASN A 441 -42.93 -3.89 -12.92
N GLU A 442 -43.40 -2.88 -13.65
CA GLU A 442 -44.51 -2.02 -13.25
C GLU A 442 -45.78 -2.82 -12.93
N TYR A 443 -46.02 -3.93 -13.64
CA TYR A 443 -47.18 -4.77 -13.42
C TYR A 443 -47.18 -5.42 -12.03
N LEU A 444 -46.02 -5.92 -11.58
CA LEU A 444 -45.88 -6.50 -10.24
C LEU A 444 -46.03 -5.42 -9.15
N ALA A 445 -45.55 -4.20 -9.43
CA ALA A 445 -45.74 -3.06 -8.53
C ALA A 445 -47.23 -2.69 -8.40
N GLU A 446 -47.99 -2.73 -9.49
CA GLU A 446 -49.45 -2.53 -9.46
C GLU A 446 -50.18 -3.64 -8.69
N ILE A 447 -49.82 -4.92 -8.92
CA ILE A 447 -50.36 -6.03 -8.11
C ILE A 447 -50.08 -5.82 -6.63
N GLN A 448 -48.87 -5.38 -6.27
CA GLN A 448 -48.51 -5.09 -4.88
C GLN A 448 -49.42 -4.00 -4.29
N LYS A 449 -49.68 -2.92 -5.04
CA LYS A 449 -50.63 -1.86 -4.61
C LYS A 449 -52.03 -2.41 -4.39
N ASP A 450 -52.52 -3.31 -5.24
CA ASP A 450 -53.84 -3.91 -5.07
C ASP A 450 -53.93 -4.79 -3.82
N ILE A 451 -52.89 -5.59 -3.56
CA ILE A 451 -52.80 -6.42 -2.36
C ILE A 451 -52.93 -5.52 -1.12
N TRP A 452 -52.15 -4.44 -1.07
CA TRP A 452 -52.23 -3.47 0.02
C TRP A 452 -53.59 -2.78 0.12
N LYS A 453 -54.19 -2.37 -1.00
CA LYS A 453 -55.50 -1.72 -1.01
C LYS A 453 -56.59 -2.65 -0.46
N ASN A 454 -56.57 -3.93 -0.83
CA ASN A 454 -57.55 -4.91 -0.36
C ASN A 454 -57.34 -5.31 1.11
N LEU A 455 -56.10 -5.31 1.59
CA LEU A 455 -55.81 -5.46 3.02
C LEU A 455 -56.36 -4.27 3.82
N MET A 456 -56.13 -3.05 3.35
CA MET A 456 -56.60 -1.81 3.99
C MET A 456 -58.13 -1.68 4.03
N THR A 457 -58.85 -2.27 3.07
CA THR A 457 -60.32 -2.27 3.04
C THR A 457 -60.95 -3.39 3.89
N GLY A 458 -60.15 -4.17 4.64
CA GLY A 458 -60.65 -5.17 5.59
C GLY A 458 -60.97 -6.54 4.98
N ASN A 459 -60.55 -6.80 3.74
CA ASN A 459 -60.80 -8.09 3.07
C ASN A 459 -59.71 -9.10 3.44
N LEU A 460 -59.84 -9.69 4.64
CA LEU A 460 -58.82 -10.53 5.27
C LEU A 460 -59.05 -12.02 5.01
N ASP A 461 -58.65 -12.51 3.85
CA ASP A 461 -58.39 -13.94 3.65
C ASP A 461 -57.31 -14.12 2.57
N LYS A 462 -56.24 -14.85 2.90
CA LYS A 462 -55.15 -15.21 1.98
C LYS A 462 -55.71 -15.83 0.69
N THR A 463 -56.75 -16.66 0.82
CA THR A 463 -57.40 -17.36 -0.29
C THR A 463 -58.11 -16.40 -1.22
N LYS A 464 -58.84 -15.42 -0.67
CA LYS A 464 -59.50 -14.35 -1.45
C LYS A 464 -58.50 -13.44 -2.16
N LEU A 465 -57.43 -13.04 -1.47
CA LEU A 465 -56.35 -12.24 -2.08
C LEU A 465 -55.67 -13.01 -3.21
N LYS A 466 -55.36 -14.30 -3.01
CA LYS A 466 -54.76 -15.14 -4.05
C LYS A 466 -55.67 -15.25 -5.28
N ASN A 467 -56.97 -15.48 -5.08
CA ASN A 467 -57.94 -15.55 -6.19
C ASN A 467 -58.05 -14.23 -6.97
N LEU A 468 -58.13 -13.10 -6.26
CA LEU A 468 -58.28 -11.78 -6.88
C LEU A 468 -57.03 -11.37 -7.69
N VAL A 469 -55.85 -11.70 -7.17
CA VAL A 469 -54.58 -11.52 -7.88
C VAL A 469 -54.50 -12.45 -9.10
N ASN A 470 -54.90 -13.72 -8.96
CA ASN A 470 -54.92 -14.69 -10.07
C ASN A 470 -55.87 -14.28 -11.20
N GLU A 471 -57.06 -13.77 -10.88
CA GLU A 471 -58.00 -13.24 -11.87
C GLU A 471 -57.41 -12.06 -12.65
N ARG A 472 -56.72 -11.15 -11.95
CA ARG A 472 -56.04 -10.01 -12.58
C ARG A 472 -54.91 -10.47 -13.50
N ILE A 473 -54.13 -11.46 -13.08
CA ILE A 473 -53.07 -12.07 -13.90
C ILE A 473 -53.65 -12.72 -15.14
N ALA A 474 -54.70 -13.53 -15.01
CA ALA A 474 -55.37 -14.16 -16.13
C ALA A 474 -55.87 -13.12 -17.14
N LYS A 475 -56.47 -12.01 -16.65
CA LYS A 475 -56.91 -10.89 -17.48
C LYS A 475 -55.74 -10.21 -18.20
N SER A 476 -54.61 -9.98 -17.52
CA SER A 476 -53.45 -9.33 -18.13
C SER A 476 -52.68 -10.24 -19.10
N ILE A 477 -52.66 -11.56 -18.88
CA ILE A 477 -52.16 -12.53 -19.86
C ILE A 477 -53.01 -12.47 -21.14
N SER A 478 -54.34 -12.40 -21.01
CA SER A 478 -55.25 -12.32 -22.16
C SER A 478 -55.12 -11.03 -22.98
N GLN A 479 -54.59 -9.96 -22.38
CA GLN A 479 -54.38 -8.65 -23.00
C GLN A 479 -52.96 -8.44 -23.52
N ASP A 480 -52.13 -9.48 -23.49
CA ASP A 480 -50.71 -9.50 -23.87
C ASP A 480 -49.77 -8.55 -23.10
N ASN A 481 -50.30 -7.80 -22.13
CA ASN A 481 -49.60 -6.78 -21.34
C ASN A 481 -48.58 -7.31 -20.32
N MET A 482 -48.36 -8.62 -20.26
CA MET A 482 -47.44 -9.24 -19.31
C MET A 482 -46.12 -9.65 -19.99
N PRO A 483 -44.95 -9.36 -19.40
CA PRO A 483 -43.68 -9.80 -19.96
C PRO A 483 -43.57 -11.32 -20.10
N LEU A 484 -42.87 -11.77 -21.14
CA LEU A 484 -42.81 -13.18 -21.55
C LEU A 484 -42.31 -14.11 -20.43
N TYR A 485 -41.36 -13.66 -19.60
CA TYR A 485 -40.78 -14.43 -18.50
C TYR A 485 -41.75 -14.70 -17.34
N LEU A 486 -42.73 -13.81 -17.15
CA LEU A 486 -43.80 -14.01 -16.16
C LEU A 486 -44.90 -14.94 -16.70
N LYS A 487 -45.09 -15.02 -18.03
CA LYS A 487 -46.13 -15.85 -18.65
C LYS A 487 -45.88 -17.35 -18.52
N LYS A 488 -44.66 -17.77 -18.18
CA LYS A 488 -44.21 -19.17 -18.28
C LYS A 488 -43.58 -19.76 -17.00
N SER A 489 -43.72 -19.14 -15.82
CA SER A 489 -42.92 -19.58 -14.67
C SER A 489 -43.69 -19.79 -13.36
N ASP A 490 -43.39 -20.93 -12.70
CA ASP A 490 -43.67 -21.20 -11.28
C ASP A 490 -43.07 -20.13 -10.35
N ILE A 491 -42.13 -19.34 -10.87
CA ILE A 491 -41.49 -18.21 -10.21
C ILE A 491 -42.52 -17.12 -9.87
N LEU A 492 -43.46 -16.83 -10.78
CA LEU A 492 -44.50 -15.82 -10.54
C LEU A 492 -45.39 -16.26 -9.37
N GLU A 493 -45.87 -17.50 -9.36
CA GLU A 493 -46.74 -18.00 -8.30
C GLU A 493 -46.05 -17.97 -6.92
N ASN A 494 -44.80 -18.45 -6.85
CA ASN A 494 -44.00 -18.41 -5.63
C ASN A 494 -43.75 -16.98 -5.12
N HIS A 495 -43.47 -16.03 -6.02
CA HIS A 495 -43.29 -14.63 -5.65
C HIS A 495 -44.58 -13.99 -5.14
N LEU A 496 -45.71 -14.25 -5.79
CA LEU A 496 -47.01 -13.73 -5.37
C LEU A 496 -47.41 -14.27 -4.00
N GLU A 497 -47.18 -15.56 -3.75
CA GLU A 497 -47.43 -16.15 -2.45
C GLU A 497 -46.57 -15.50 -1.37
N LYS A 498 -45.28 -15.28 -1.62
CA LYS A 498 -44.42 -14.52 -0.70
C LYS A 498 -44.93 -13.10 -0.49
N MET A 499 -45.30 -12.38 -1.56
CA MET A 499 -45.81 -11.00 -1.46
C MET A 499 -47.08 -10.92 -0.60
N ILE A 500 -48.04 -11.82 -0.82
CA ILE A 500 -49.29 -11.88 -0.03
C ILE A 500 -48.98 -12.24 1.42
N ASN A 501 -48.16 -13.26 1.66
CA ASN A 501 -47.79 -13.66 3.03
C ASN A 501 -47.10 -12.53 3.79
N THR A 502 -46.13 -11.87 3.17
CA THR A 502 -45.42 -10.72 3.76
C THR A 502 -46.36 -9.55 4.01
N ALA A 503 -47.25 -9.22 3.08
CA ALA A 503 -48.20 -8.13 3.25
C ALA A 503 -49.20 -8.41 4.40
N ILE A 504 -49.71 -9.63 4.51
CA ILE A 504 -50.56 -10.06 5.64
C ILE A 504 -49.78 -9.99 6.95
N GLN A 505 -48.53 -10.46 6.97
CA GLN A 505 -47.69 -10.45 8.16
C GLN A 505 -47.39 -9.02 8.65
N ILE A 506 -47.17 -8.07 7.74
CA ILE A 506 -46.92 -6.67 8.09
C ILE A 506 -48.20 -5.94 8.51
N TYR A 507 -49.35 -6.30 7.93
CA TYR A 507 -50.64 -5.68 8.25
C TYR A 507 -51.21 -6.12 9.60
N LYS A 508 -50.97 -7.38 10.00
CA LYS A 508 -51.29 -7.89 11.35
C LYS A 508 -50.34 -7.29 12.38
#